data_AF-A0A9D9E190-F1
#
_entry.id   AF-A0A9D9E190-F1
#
_cell.length_a   1.000
_cell.length_b   1.000
_cell.length_c   1.000
_cell.angle_alpha   90.00
_cell.angle_beta   90.00
_cell.angle_gamma   90.00
#
_symmetry.space_group_name_H-M   'P 1'
#
loop_
_entity.id
_entity.type
_entity.pdbx_description
1 polymer ?
#
loop_
_entity_poly.entity_id
_entity_poly.type
_entity_poly.pdbx_seq_one_letter_code
_entity_poly.pdbx_strand_id
1 'polypeptide(L)'
;YKGMHVNRLAYFDPYYHAILELDRPRAEMNYSYDETQHGKYFIREADYEEESSTQADYFVVHFTLDTRGMLLPEGDIYIDGELAENRFDERNRMLLNPETNMYEKIMLLKQGSYNYQYLFVPKGEFKGRSGIIEGNKYQTSNEYRVNVYHRRQGERYDRLIGMGRCLTSN
;
A
#
# COMPACT_ATOMS: atom_id res chain seq x y z
N TYR A 1 2.57 13.01 19.80
CA TYR A 1 2.18 13.88 18.67
C TYR A 1 1.42 13.01 17.66
N LYS A 2 0.40 13.53 16.96
CA LYS A 2 -0.30 12.75 15.91
C LYS A 2 0.48 12.90 14.60
N GLY A 3 0.87 11.77 13.99
CA GLY A 3 1.57 11.76 12.71
C GLY A 3 0.66 12.19 11.54
N MET A 4 1.26 12.32 10.35
CA MET A 4 0.51 12.56 9.12
C MET A 4 -0.53 11.45 8.89
N HIS A 5 -1.74 11.83 8.48
CA HIS A 5 -2.86 10.90 8.20
C HIS A 5 -3.31 10.04 9.40
N VAL A 6 -2.90 10.37 10.62
CA VAL A 6 -3.35 9.70 11.85
C VAL A 6 -4.43 10.53 12.53
N ASN A 7 -5.67 10.06 12.46
CA ASN A 7 -6.81 10.70 13.12
C ASN A 7 -6.69 10.62 14.65
N ARG A 8 -6.36 9.43 15.17
CA ARG A 8 -6.32 9.17 16.62
C ARG A 8 -5.29 8.10 16.98
N LEU A 9 -4.57 8.35 18.07
CA LEU A 9 -3.79 7.34 18.78
C LEU A 9 -4.55 6.95 20.05
N ALA A 10 -4.62 5.66 20.34
CA ALA A 10 -5.19 5.12 21.57
C ALA A 10 -4.28 4.01 22.10
N TYR A 11 -4.19 3.86 23.41
CA TYR A 11 -3.48 2.75 24.02
C TYR A 11 -4.49 1.76 24.58
N PHE A 12 -4.38 0.51 24.16
CA PHE A 12 -5.15 -0.61 24.70
C PHE A 12 -4.16 -1.73 24.98
N ASP A 13 -3.95 -2.04 26.26
CA ASP A 13 -2.94 -3.00 26.68
C ASP A 13 -3.01 -4.31 25.84
N PRO A 14 -1.90 -4.78 25.25
CA PRO A 14 -0.52 -4.25 25.37
C PRO A 14 -0.07 -3.29 24.25
N TYR A 15 -0.95 -2.94 23.29
CA TYR A 15 -0.56 -2.24 22.07
C TYR A 15 -1.03 -0.78 21.99
N TYR A 16 -0.25 0.04 21.29
CA TYR A 16 -0.76 1.29 20.75
C TYR A 16 -1.54 1.04 19.46
N HIS A 17 -2.67 1.69 19.33
CA HIS A 17 -3.52 1.67 18.16
C HIS A 17 -3.46 3.00 17.44
N ALA A 18 -3.16 2.96 16.15
CA ALA A 18 -3.21 4.11 15.25
C ALA A 18 -4.43 4.00 14.35
N ILE A 19 -5.39 4.91 14.55
CA ILE A 19 -6.59 5.02 13.72
C ILE A 19 -6.27 6.07 12.66
N LEU A 20 -6.21 5.63 11.41
CA LEU A 20 -5.94 6.53 10.28
C LEU A 20 -7.14 7.42 9.98
N GLU A 21 -6.91 8.49 9.24
CA GLU A 21 -8.00 9.27 8.64
C GLU A 21 -8.81 8.41 7.66
N LEU A 22 -10.08 8.76 7.48
CA LEU A 22 -10.98 8.05 6.59
C LEU A 22 -10.55 8.24 5.13
N ASP A 23 -10.18 7.16 4.46
CA ASP A 23 -9.84 7.18 3.05
C ASP A 23 -11.09 7.14 2.17
N ARG A 24 -11.01 7.82 1.02
CA ARG A 24 -12.06 7.83 0.01
C ARG A 24 -11.47 7.53 -1.36
N PRO A 25 -12.19 6.84 -2.24
CA PRO A 25 -11.84 6.62 -3.63
C PRO A 25 -11.49 7.93 -4.34
N ARG A 26 -10.34 7.95 -5.02
CA ARG A 26 -9.75 9.10 -5.71
C ARG A 26 -9.78 8.96 -7.23
N ALA A 27 -10.43 7.90 -7.75
CA ALA A 27 -10.52 7.60 -9.16
C ALA A 27 -11.11 8.75 -10.00
N GLU A 28 -12.18 9.38 -9.51
CA GLU A 28 -12.86 10.52 -10.16
C GLU A 28 -12.31 11.89 -9.73
N MET A 29 -11.34 11.92 -8.79
CA MET A 29 -10.73 13.16 -8.35
C MET A 29 -9.66 13.62 -9.35
N ASN A 30 -9.50 14.94 -9.49
CA ASN A 30 -8.39 15.51 -10.24
C ASN A 30 -7.03 15.00 -9.71
N TYR A 31 -6.01 15.01 -10.58
CA TYR A 31 -4.66 14.72 -10.14
C TYR A 31 -4.21 15.77 -9.12
N SER A 32 -3.71 15.31 -7.97
CA SER A 32 -3.03 16.12 -6.98
C SER A 32 -1.61 15.58 -6.88
N TYR A 33 -0.62 16.45 -7.00
CA TYR A 33 0.77 16.05 -6.87
C TYR A 33 1.04 15.68 -5.41
N ASP A 34 1.55 14.48 -5.20
CA ASP A 34 1.98 13.99 -3.89
C ASP A 34 3.36 13.33 -4.06
N GLU A 35 4.33 13.74 -3.24
CA GLU A 35 5.68 13.22 -3.28
C GLU A 35 5.74 11.92 -2.45
N THR A 36 5.30 10.83 -3.07
CA THR A 36 5.34 9.50 -2.48
C THR A 36 6.71 8.87 -2.69
N GLN A 37 7.08 7.88 -1.86
CA GLN A 37 8.29 7.07 -2.05
C GLN A 37 8.00 5.79 -2.86
N HIS A 38 7.13 5.88 -3.88
CA HIS A 38 6.79 4.80 -4.81
C HIS A 38 6.37 3.47 -4.13
N GLY A 39 5.54 3.55 -3.09
CA GLY A 39 5.03 2.38 -2.37
C GLY A 39 5.96 1.80 -1.30
N LYS A 40 7.12 2.43 -1.06
CA LYS A 40 8.06 2.03 0.00
C LYS A 40 7.61 2.47 1.39
N TYR A 41 8.17 1.84 2.42
CA TYR A 41 8.07 2.32 3.80
C TYR A 41 9.45 2.62 4.39
N PHE A 42 9.49 3.49 5.40
CA PHE A 42 10.68 3.83 6.17
C PHE A 42 10.37 3.72 7.64
N ILE A 43 11.00 2.76 8.33
CA ILE A 43 10.93 2.65 9.79
C ILE A 43 11.69 3.83 10.38
N ARG A 44 11.02 4.63 11.19
CA ARG A 44 11.63 5.80 11.86
C ARG A 44 11.06 5.93 13.26
N GLU A 45 11.96 5.89 14.23
CA GLU A 45 11.71 6.31 15.60
C GLU A 45 12.24 7.76 15.72
N ALA A 46 11.47 8.64 16.37
CA ALA A 46 11.72 10.09 16.32
C ALA A 46 12.90 10.54 17.21
N ASP A 47 13.19 9.79 18.26
CA ASP A 47 14.24 10.09 19.24
C ASP A 47 15.54 9.31 18.96
N TYR A 48 15.49 8.23 18.15
CA TYR A 48 16.60 7.33 17.85
C TYR A 48 16.62 6.86 16.38
N GLU A 49 16.91 7.81 15.46
CA GLU A 49 16.98 7.54 14.02
C GLU A 49 18.03 6.46 13.65
N GLU A 50 19.19 6.45 14.32
CA GLU A 50 20.28 5.50 14.04
C GLU A 50 19.96 4.06 14.49
N GLU A 51 19.04 3.87 15.45
CA GLU A 51 18.65 2.58 16.02
C GLU A 51 17.17 2.21 15.75
N SER A 52 16.52 2.87 14.78
CA SER A 52 15.10 2.65 14.46
C SER A 52 14.77 1.18 14.09
N SER A 53 15.77 0.41 13.64
CA SER A 53 15.61 -1.03 13.36
C SER A 53 15.39 -1.90 14.61
N THR A 54 15.81 -1.47 15.80
CA THR A 54 15.66 -2.20 17.07
C THR A 54 14.73 -1.50 18.06
N GLN A 55 14.61 -0.17 18.00
CA GLN A 55 13.87 0.61 18.99
C GLN A 55 12.45 1.01 18.58
N ALA A 56 12.09 0.91 17.29
CA ALA A 56 10.73 1.23 16.87
C ALA A 56 9.71 0.19 17.37
N ASP A 57 8.66 0.66 18.01
CA ASP A 57 7.56 -0.18 18.51
C ASP A 57 6.58 -0.60 17.41
N TYR A 58 5.76 -1.60 17.71
CA TYR A 58 4.65 -2.02 16.84
C TYR A 58 3.33 -1.39 17.26
N PHE A 59 2.62 -0.88 16.27
CA PHE A 59 1.30 -0.26 16.40
C PHE A 59 0.27 -1.10 15.65
N VAL A 60 -0.90 -1.25 16.24
CA VAL A 60 -2.09 -1.80 15.59
C VAL A 60 -2.73 -0.69 14.76
N VAL A 61 -2.51 -0.71 13.45
CA VAL A 61 -2.98 0.32 12.51
C VAL A 61 -4.34 -0.08 11.94
N HIS A 62 -5.31 0.83 12.05
CA HIS A 62 -6.66 0.67 11.52
C HIS A 62 -6.81 1.49 10.24
N PHE A 63 -7.02 0.80 9.14
CA PHE A 63 -7.32 1.36 7.83
C PHE A 63 -8.82 1.32 7.59
N THR A 64 -9.38 2.42 7.09
CA THR A 64 -10.80 2.52 6.76
C THR A 64 -10.97 3.20 5.41
N LEU A 65 -11.64 2.52 4.49
CA LEU A 65 -11.96 3.00 3.15
C LEU A 65 -13.48 3.11 2.95
N ASP A 66 -13.95 4.33 2.72
CA ASP A 66 -15.34 4.64 2.45
C ASP A 66 -15.67 4.52 0.95
N THR A 67 -16.27 3.40 0.56
CA THR A 67 -16.72 3.15 -0.82
C THR A 67 -18.23 3.36 -1.00
N ARG A 68 -18.91 3.99 -0.03
CA ARG A 68 -20.35 4.20 -0.10
C ARG A 68 -20.71 5.03 -1.33
N GLY A 69 -21.74 4.59 -2.05
CA GLY A 69 -22.16 5.22 -3.31
C GLY A 69 -21.41 4.73 -4.55
N MET A 70 -20.45 3.81 -4.42
CA MET A 70 -19.83 3.13 -5.55
C MET A 70 -20.44 1.75 -5.77
N LEU A 71 -20.66 1.39 -7.04
CA LEU A 71 -20.97 0.03 -7.44
C LEU A 71 -19.66 -0.70 -7.74
N LEU A 72 -19.22 -1.54 -6.81
CA LEU A 72 -18.04 -2.37 -7.00
C LEU A 72 -18.41 -3.66 -7.74
N PRO A 73 -17.65 -4.08 -8.77
CA PRO A 73 -17.84 -5.37 -9.40
C PRO A 73 -17.46 -6.51 -8.42
N GLU A 74 -17.78 -7.76 -8.79
CA GLU A 74 -17.38 -8.92 -7.96
C GLU A 74 -15.86 -9.03 -7.83
N GLY A 75 -15.37 -8.89 -6.60
CA GLY A 75 -13.95 -8.98 -6.27
C GLY A 75 -13.67 -8.48 -4.86
N ASP A 76 -12.39 -8.38 -4.54
CA ASP A 76 -11.88 -8.06 -3.21
C ASP A 76 -10.98 -6.81 -3.26
N ILE A 77 -10.95 -6.04 -2.17
CA ILE A 77 -10.07 -4.88 -2.01
C ILE A 77 -8.89 -5.26 -1.13
N TYR A 78 -7.69 -4.87 -1.54
CA TYR A 78 -6.45 -5.13 -0.83
C TYR A 78 -5.70 -3.83 -0.58
N ILE A 79 -5.03 -3.76 0.57
CA ILE A 79 -4.01 -2.76 0.83
C ILE A 79 -2.72 -3.21 0.16
N ASP A 80 -2.18 -2.39 -0.72
CA ASP A 80 -0.96 -2.66 -1.48
C ASP A 80 0.16 -1.68 -1.11
N GLY A 81 1.39 -2.13 -1.32
CA GLY A 81 2.63 -1.45 -0.95
C GLY A 81 3.69 -2.44 -0.49
N GLU A 82 4.89 -1.95 -0.21
CA GLU A 82 5.98 -2.78 0.32
C GLU A 82 5.61 -3.41 1.68
N LEU A 83 4.70 -2.78 2.42
CA LEU A 83 4.12 -3.31 3.67
C LEU A 83 3.38 -4.65 3.50
N ALA A 84 2.88 -4.93 2.29
CA ALA A 84 2.19 -6.16 1.93
C ALA A 84 3.04 -7.09 1.06
N GLU A 85 4.32 -6.74 0.84
CA GLU A 85 5.24 -7.45 -0.06
C GLU A 85 4.68 -7.61 -1.50
N ASN A 86 3.78 -6.71 -1.93
CA ASN A 86 3.05 -6.79 -3.20
C ASN A 86 2.32 -8.14 -3.42
N ARG A 87 1.88 -8.79 -2.34
CA ARG A 87 1.07 -10.01 -2.38
C ARG A 87 -0.39 -9.68 -2.11
N PHE A 88 -1.31 -10.45 -2.68
CA PHE A 88 -2.75 -10.32 -2.39
C PHE A 88 -3.20 -11.56 -1.62
N ASP A 89 -3.21 -11.46 -0.29
CA ASP A 89 -3.60 -12.54 0.62
C ASP A 89 -4.49 -12.04 1.76
N GLU A 90 -4.86 -12.92 2.69
CA GLU A 90 -5.75 -12.56 3.80
C GLU A 90 -5.13 -11.51 4.75
N ARG A 91 -3.81 -11.30 4.73
CA ARG A 91 -3.11 -10.36 5.62
C ARG A 91 -3.36 -8.92 5.20
N ASN A 92 -3.62 -8.67 3.92
CA ASN A 92 -3.88 -7.33 3.38
C ASN A 92 -5.25 -7.16 2.70
N ARG A 93 -6.06 -8.23 2.60
CA ARG A 93 -7.47 -8.13 2.18
C ARG A 93 -8.26 -7.31 3.19
N MET A 94 -8.97 -6.28 2.71
CA MET A 94 -9.94 -5.50 3.49
C MET A 94 -11.29 -6.21 3.55
N LEU A 95 -12.01 -6.02 4.66
CA LEU A 95 -13.32 -6.63 4.86
C LEU A 95 -14.38 -5.54 4.95
N LEU A 96 -15.52 -5.76 4.29
CA LEU A 96 -16.66 -4.87 4.41
C LEU A 96 -17.31 -5.07 5.79
N ASN A 97 -17.30 -4.02 6.60
CA ASN A 97 -18.01 -3.99 7.87
C ASN A 97 -19.49 -3.67 7.61
N PRO A 98 -20.44 -4.57 7.96
CA PRO A 98 -21.86 -4.37 7.68
C PRO A 98 -22.51 -3.26 8.52
N GLU A 99 -21.92 -2.88 9.66
CA GLU A 99 -22.47 -1.83 10.52
C GLU A 99 -22.12 -0.44 9.99
N THR A 100 -20.87 -0.26 9.55
CA THR A 100 -20.38 1.03 9.03
C THR A 100 -20.58 1.18 7.52
N ASN A 101 -20.78 0.06 6.81
CA ASN A 101 -20.74 -0.04 5.34
C ASN A 101 -19.43 0.48 4.74
N MET A 102 -18.31 0.29 5.45
CA MET A 102 -16.97 0.68 5.02
C MET A 102 -16.05 -0.54 4.95
N TYR A 103 -15.02 -0.46 4.12
CA TYR A 103 -13.97 -1.47 4.12
C TYR A 103 -12.98 -1.16 5.23
N GLU A 104 -12.71 -2.14 6.08
CA GLU A 104 -11.85 -1.99 7.24
C GLU A 104 -10.76 -3.07 7.23
N LYS A 105 -9.57 -2.69 7.67
CA LYS A 105 -8.46 -3.61 7.87
C LYS A 105 -7.60 -3.18 9.05
N ILE A 106 -7.19 -4.15 9.84
CA ILE A 106 -6.28 -3.97 10.95
C ILE A 106 -4.96 -4.67 10.63
N MET A 107 -3.84 -3.97 10.76
CA MET A 107 -2.50 -4.52 10.53
C MET A 107 -1.57 -4.11 11.67
N LEU A 108 -0.71 -5.03 12.11
CA LEU A 108 0.36 -4.73 13.05
C LEU A 108 1.57 -4.22 12.25
N LEU A 109 1.88 -2.93 12.35
CA LEU A 109 2.96 -2.29 11.62
C LEU A 109 3.97 -1.71 12.58
N LYS A 110 5.23 -1.68 12.16
CA LYS A 110 6.29 -1.02 12.92
C LYS A 110 6.16 0.49 12.79
N GLN A 111 6.62 1.26 13.76
CA GLN A 111 6.57 2.71 13.68
C GLN A 111 7.42 3.23 12.51
N GLY A 112 6.83 4.10 11.68
CA GLY A 112 7.48 4.66 10.51
C GLY A 112 6.52 5.35 9.55
N SER A 113 7.04 5.76 8.39
CA SER A 113 6.28 6.32 7.27
C SER A 113 5.99 5.23 6.26
N TYR A 114 4.72 5.03 5.91
CA TYR A 114 4.27 3.98 4.99
C TYR A 114 3.51 4.61 3.82
N ASN A 115 3.95 4.31 2.59
CA ASN A 115 3.09 4.49 1.44
C ASN A 115 2.23 3.24 1.26
N TYR A 116 0.94 3.46 1.05
CA TYR A 116 0.00 2.41 0.75
C TYR A 116 -1.01 2.90 -0.28
N GLN A 117 -1.63 1.96 -0.97
CA GLN A 117 -2.72 2.22 -1.89
C GLN A 117 -3.77 1.12 -1.79
N TYR A 118 -4.96 1.37 -2.32
CA TYR A 118 -6.02 0.36 -2.40
C TYR A 118 -6.14 -0.21 -3.81
N LEU A 119 -5.92 -1.51 -3.95
CA LEU A 119 -6.09 -2.23 -5.22
C LEU A 119 -7.32 -3.11 -5.18
N PHE A 120 -8.08 -3.10 -6.28
CA PHE A 120 -9.19 -4.02 -6.48
C PHE A 120 -8.72 -5.24 -7.27
N VAL A 121 -9.01 -6.44 -6.78
CA VAL A 121 -8.73 -7.71 -7.47
C VAL A 121 -10.06 -8.35 -7.85
N PRO A 122 -10.37 -8.47 -9.14
CA PRO A 122 -11.57 -9.18 -9.60
C PRO A 122 -11.58 -10.63 -9.13
N LYS A 123 -12.76 -11.18 -8.85
CA LYS A 123 -12.92 -12.56 -8.41
C LYS A 123 -12.30 -13.55 -9.41
N GLY A 124 -11.38 -14.38 -8.93
CA GLY A 124 -10.66 -15.36 -9.73
C GLY A 124 -9.40 -14.84 -10.44
N GLU A 125 -9.07 -13.55 -10.29
CA GLU A 125 -7.80 -12.99 -10.76
C GLU A 125 -6.78 -12.88 -9.62
N PHE A 126 -5.50 -12.75 -9.98
CA PHE A 126 -4.39 -12.49 -9.05
C PHE A 126 -3.75 -11.11 -9.28
N LYS A 127 -4.37 -10.27 -10.10
CA LYS A 127 -3.83 -8.97 -10.52
C LYS A 127 -4.67 -7.84 -9.95
N GLY A 128 -4.06 -7.03 -9.09
CA GLY A 128 -4.65 -5.80 -8.57
C GLY A 128 -4.79 -4.73 -9.64
N ARG A 129 -5.88 -3.96 -9.56
CA ARG A 129 -6.20 -2.83 -10.43
C ARG A 129 -6.37 -1.58 -9.57
N SER A 130 -5.58 -0.55 -9.84
CA SER A 130 -5.64 0.77 -9.19
C SER A 130 -6.84 1.60 -9.66
N GLY A 131 -7.28 1.41 -10.90
CA GLY A 131 -8.22 2.29 -11.58
C GLY A 131 -9.58 2.47 -10.90
N ILE A 132 -10.05 1.50 -10.12
CA ILE A 132 -11.38 1.57 -9.48
C ILE A 132 -11.35 2.48 -8.25
N ILE A 133 -10.30 2.40 -7.44
CA ILE A 133 -10.24 3.11 -6.15
C ILE A 133 -9.32 4.33 -6.25
N GLU A 134 -8.07 4.13 -6.64
CA GLU A 134 -7.06 5.21 -6.74
C GLU A 134 -7.20 6.02 -8.04
N GLY A 135 -7.62 5.36 -9.12
CA GLY A 135 -7.64 5.93 -10.46
C GLY A 135 -6.36 5.70 -11.25
N ASN A 136 -6.44 5.94 -12.56
CA ASN A 136 -5.30 5.86 -13.48
C ASN A 136 -5.03 7.26 -14.05
N LYS A 137 -4.00 7.92 -13.55
CA LYS A 137 -3.64 9.30 -13.94
C LYS A 137 -2.27 9.27 -14.61
N TYR A 138 -2.16 9.86 -15.80
CA TYR A 138 -0.93 9.78 -16.59
C TYR A 138 0.21 10.63 -16.00
N GLN A 139 -0.11 11.63 -15.18
CA GLN A 139 0.85 12.49 -14.50
C GLN A 139 1.54 11.80 -13.31
N THR A 140 1.08 10.62 -12.89
CA THR A 140 1.60 9.92 -11.71
C THR A 140 3.04 9.46 -11.94
N SER A 141 3.91 9.78 -10.99
CA SER A 141 5.32 9.36 -11.01
C SER A 141 5.45 7.88 -10.65
N ASN A 142 5.79 7.06 -11.65
CA ASN A 142 5.96 5.62 -11.50
C ASN A 142 7.39 5.19 -11.86
N GLU A 143 7.93 4.25 -11.10
CA GLU A 143 9.23 3.64 -11.35
C GLU A 143 9.06 2.29 -12.08
N TYR A 144 9.66 2.16 -13.25
CA TYR A 144 9.67 0.94 -14.04
C TYR A 144 11.07 0.34 -14.06
N ARG A 145 11.15 -0.94 -13.74
CA ARG A 145 12.39 -1.73 -13.81
C ARG A 145 12.28 -2.76 -14.93
N VAL A 146 13.23 -2.72 -15.85
CA VAL A 146 13.33 -3.64 -16.99
C VAL A 146 14.49 -4.59 -16.76
N ASN A 147 14.20 -5.89 -16.69
CA ASN A 147 15.19 -6.94 -16.53
C ASN A 147 15.27 -7.75 -17.82
N VAL A 148 16.44 -7.77 -18.46
CA VAL A 148 16.66 -8.49 -19.72
C VAL A 148 17.32 -9.83 -19.40
N TYR A 149 16.58 -10.91 -19.66
CA TYR A 149 17.08 -12.27 -19.50
C TYR A 149 17.45 -12.88 -20.85
N HIS A 150 18.51 -13.66 -20.88
CA HIS A 150 18.96 -14.37 -22.07
C HIS A 150 19.37 -15.78 -21.71
N ARG A 151 18.93 -16.74 -22.54
CA ARG A 151 19.28 -18.16 -22.41
C ARG A 151 19.69 -18.69 -23.77
N ARG A 152 20.96 -19.12 -23.88
CA ARG A 152 21.47 -19.75 -25.10
C ARG A 152 20.98 -21.19 -25.20
N GLN A 153 20.95 -21.72 -26.42
CA GLN A 153 20.69 -23.14 -26.63
C GLN A 153 21.76 -23.98 -25.89
N GLY A 154 21.31 -24.94 -25.07
CA GLY A 154 22.18 -25.76 -24.23
C GLY A 154 22.43 -25.21 -22.82
N GLU A 155 22.04 -23.97 -22.51
CA GLU A 155 22.14 -23.43 -21.15
C GLU A 155 21.03 -23.99 -20.23
N ARG A 156 21.40 -24.21 -18.96
CA ARG A 156 20.53 -24.80 -17.94
C ARG A 156 19.72 -23.78 -17.15
N TYR A 157 19.99 -22.49 -17.31
CA TYR A 157 19.36 -21.40 -16.55
C TYR A 157 19.28 -20.11 -17.37
N ASP A 158 18.37 -19.22 -16.97
CA ASP A 158 18.22 -17.89 -17.57
C ASP A 158 19.20 -16.90 -16.94
N ARG A 159 20.00 -16.22 -17.76
CA ARG A 159 20.97 -15.22 -17.30
C ARG A 159 20.35 -13.84 -17.34
N LEU A 160 20.39 -13.11 -16.24
CA LEU A 160 20.13 -11.67 -16.26
C LEU A 160 21.32 -10.96 -16.92
N ILE A 161 21.15 -10.45 -18.13
CA ILE A 161 22.21 -9.82 -18.92
C ILE A 161 22.15 -8.29 -18.90
N GLY A 162 21.07 -7.72 -18.40
CA GLY A 162 20.92 -6.27 -18.24
C GLY A 162 19.76 -5.92 -17.32
N MET A 163 19.92 -4.80 -16.63
CA MET A 163 18.86 -4.19 -15.82
C MET A 163 18.85 -2.69 -16.10
N GLY A 164 17.66 -2.14 -16.32
CA GLY A 164 17.43 -0.71 -16.49
C GLY A 164 16.30 -0.23 -15.57
N ARG A 165 16.36 1.03 -15.18
CA ARG A 165 15.32 1.70 -14.40
C ARG A 165 14.92 2.99 -15.10
N CYS A 166 13.62 3.22 -15.25
CA CYS A 166 13.07 4.43 -15.85
C CYS A 166 11.99 5.00 -14.92
N LEU A 167 11.97 6.32 -14.76
CA LEU A 167 10.96 7.03 -14.01
C LEU A 167 10.08 7.79 -15.01
N THR A 168 8.77 7.69 -14.88
CA THR A 168 7.85 8.55 -15.63
C THR A 168 7.58 9.79 -14.80
N SER A 169 8.37 10.84 -14.94
CA SER A 169 8.07 12.16 -14.38
C SER A 169 7.84 13.16 -15.51
N ASN A 170 6.89 14.08 -15.33
CA ASN A 170 6.85 15.30 -16.13
C ASN A 170 7.92 16.28 -15.66
#